data_AF-A0A8T3M3E1-F1
#
_entry.id   AF-A0A8T3M3E1-F1
#
_cell.length_a   1.000
_cell.length_b   1.000
_cell.length_c   1.000
_cell.angle_alpha   90.00
_cell.angle_beta   90.00
_cell.angle_gamma   90.00
#
_symmetry.space_group_name_H-M   'P 1'
#
loop_
_entity.id
_entity.type
_entity.pdbx_description
1 polymer ?
#
loop_
_entity_poly.entity_id
_entity_poly.type
_entity_poly.pdbx_seq_one_letter_code
_entity_poly.pdbx_strand_id
1 'polypeptide(L)'
;MEPATTDRAVTLVEHTSFAISDRAGDMLPGSYHGFFVADTRVLSRLVLRLDGERLEPLSSGRGAHHGAGTFYLANPRLRGIPASTIAVFRHRRVSSSLEERFRLISYAADPLELELTLEIDADFADIFEVRGRRQLKRRITTRHSARALRFAYEADGYRRTTTVALDRAGIALDGHLKVPVRLERGRPWDLTLRVDSAQKLRSAVPPPQPRLIDPDRVQAWFDRLPGLEAG
;
A
#
# COMPACT_ATOMS: atom_id res chain seq x y z
N MET A 1 -2.90 23.24 -17.58
CA MET A 1 -1.88 23.18 -16.52
C MET A 1 -1.48 21.73 -16.39
N GLU A 2 -0.39 21.36 -17.07
CA GLU A 2 0.17 20.01 -17.06
C GLU A 2 0.70 19.73 -15.64
N PRO A 3 0.32 18.63 -14.98
CA PRO A 3 0.81 18.39 -13.63
C PRO A 3 2.32 18.14 -13.69
N ALA A 4 3.04 18.99 -12.98
CA ALA A 4 4.48 18.95 -12.87
C ALA A 4 4.97 17.59 -12.35
N THR A 5 6.13 17.20 -12.88
CA THR A 5 6.99 16.08 -12.48
C THR A 5 6.47 14.67 -12.80
N THR A 6 7.08 14.08 -13.83
CA THR A 6 7.27 12.64 -14.00
C THR A 6 8.00 12.07 -12.77
N ASP A 7 7.29 11.93 -11.66
CA ASP A 7 7.75 11.15 -10.53
C ASP A 7 7.81 9.69 -11.00
N ARG A 8 9.02 9.15 -11.12
CA ARG A 8 9.24 7.76 -11.54
C ARG A 8 8.76 6.85 -10.41
N ALA A 9 7.49 6.47 -10.45
CA ALA A 9 6.91 5.52 -9.51
C ALA A 9 7.68 4.19 -9.51
N VAL A 10 7.78 3.59 -8.33
CA VAL A 10 8.32 2.25 -8.11
C VAL A 10 7.17 1.28 -7.95
N THR A 11 7.08 0.31 -8.86
CA THR A 11 6.09 -0.76 -8.81
C THR A 11 6.75 -2.09 -8.46
N LEU A 12 6.24 -2.73 -7.40
CA LEU A 12 6.59 -4.09 -6.99
C LEU A 12 5.37 -4.98 -7.18
N VAL A 13 5.54 -6.14 -7.82
CA VAL A 13 4.45 -7.07 -8.15
C VAL A 13 4.80 -8.45 -7.64
N GLU A 14 3.83 -9.12 -7.02
CA GLU A 14 3.89 -10.50 -6.60
C GLU A 14 2.50 -11.14 -6.79
N HIS A 15 2.37 -12.01 -7.80
CA HIS A 15 1.12 -12.70 -8.13
C HIS A 15 -0.05 -11.70 -8.36
N THR A 16 -1.09 -11.74 -7.51
CA THR A 16 -2.29 -10.89 -7.56
C THR A 16 -2.18 -9.64 -6.68
N SER A 17 -1.01 -9.43 -6.07
CA SER A 17 -0.72 -8.31 -5.20
C SER A 17 0.37 -7.42 -5.81
N PHE A 18 0.22 -6.11 -5.66
CA PHE A 18 1.25 -5.17 -6.09
C PHE A 18 1.23 -3.89 -5.26
N ALA A 19 2.38 -3.24 -5.17
CA ALA A 19 2.52 -1.95 -4.51
C ALA A 19 3.10 -0.93 -5.48
N ILE A 20 2.50 0.26 -5.50
CA ILE A 20 2.97 1.41 -6.27
C ILE A 20 3.26 2.53 -5.28
N SER A 21 4.42 3.14 -5.38
CA SER A 21 4.83 4.30 -4.57
C SER A 21 5.75 5.21 -5.35
N ASP A 22 6.09 6.37 -4.78
CA ASP A 22 7.18 7.18 -5.32
C ASP A 22 8.57 6.57 -5.06
N ARG A 23 9.62 7.32 -5.40
CA ARG A 23 11.02 6.95 -5.19
C ARG A 23 11.47 6.91 -3.72
N ALA A 24 10.72 7.52 -2.80
CA ALA A 24 10.95 7.40 -1.36
C ALA A 24 10.23 6.18 -0.76
N GLY A 25 9.44 5.47 -1.57
CA GLY A 25 8.57 4.39 -1.14
C GLY A 25 7.23 4.89 -0.62
N ASP A 26 6.94 6.19 -0.66
CA ASP A 26 5.71 6.73 -0.11
C ASP A 26 4.51 6.50 -1.04
N MET A 27 3.41 6.07 -0.44
CA MET A 27 2.10 6.02 -1.10
C MET A 27 1.37 7.32 -0.75
N LEU A 28 1.24 8.20 -1.75
CA LEU A 28 0.75 9.56 -1.57
C LEU A 28 -0.76 9.63 -1.80
N PRO A 29 -1.51 10.41 -0.99
CA PRO A 29 -2.94 10.61 -1.21
C PRO A 29 -3.19 11.31 -2.55
N GLY A 30 -4.33 11.00 -3.17
CA GLY A 30 -4.72 11.61 -4.46
C GLY A 30 -3.94 11.13 -5.68
N SER A 31 -2.96 10.22 -5.51
CA SER A 31 -2.27 9.58 -6.63
C SER A 31 -2.81 8.16 -6.89
N TYR A 32 -2.23 7.50 -7.89
CA TYR A 32 -2.48 6.08 -8.17
C TYR A 32 -1.64 5.13 -7.30
N HIS A 33 -0.85 5.66 -6.35
CA HIS A 33 -0.06 4.87 -5.41
C HIS A 33 -0.97 4.03 -4.51
N GLY A 34 -0.41 2.98 -3.92
CA GLY A 34 -1.11 2.13 -2.97
C GLY A 34 -0.60 0.70 -2.94
N PHE A 35 -1.09 -0.05 -1.96
CA PHE A 35 -0.98 -1.51 -1.93
C PHE A 35 -2.30 -2.11 -2.43
N PHE A 36 -2.20 -3.00 -3.40
CA PHE A 36 -3.32 -3.64 -4.07
C PHE A 36 -3.26 -5.14 -3.84
N VAL A 37 -4.43 -5.72 -3.58
CA VAL A 37 -4.62 -7.17 -3.47
C VAL A 37 -5.90 -7.50 -4.23
N ALA A 38 -5.84 -8.41 -5.21
CA ALA A 38 -7.01 -8.77 -6.03
C ALA A 38 -7.76 -7.53 -6.55
N ASP A 39 -7.04 -6.68 -7.30
CA ASP A 39 -7.55 -5.48 -7.99
C ASP A 39 -8.17 -4.37 -7.12
N THR A 40 -8.01 -4.44 -5.80
CA THR A 40 -8.50 -3.42 -4.85
C THR A 40 -7.34 -2.81 -4.08
N ARG A 41 -7.31 -1.47 -4.00
CA ARG A 41 -6.38 -0.70 -3.18
C ARG A 41 -6.71 -0.84 -1.70
N VAL A 42 -6.01 -1.73 -1.01
CA VAL A 42 -6.22 -2.01 0.42
C VAL A 42 -5.46 -1.03 1.32
N LEU A 43 -4.48 -0.31 0.76
CA LEU A 43 -3.78 0.79 1.42
C LEU A 43 -3.60 1.92 0.42
N SER A 44 -4.15 3.10 0.73
CA SER A 44 -4.14 4.27 -0.15
C SER A 44 -3.10 5.31 0.26
N ARG A 45 -2.68 5.30 1.53
CA ARG A 45 -1.61 6.17 2.04
C ARG A 45 -0.66 5.39 2.94
N LEU A 46 0.64 5.61 2.73
CA LEU A 46 1.73 5.13 3.56
C LEU A 46 2.92 6.08 3.36
N VAL A 47 2.98 7.12 4.18
CA VAL A 47 4.00 8.17 4.10
C VAL A 47 4.88 8.11 5.34
N LEU A 48 6.20 8.05 5.15
CA LEU A 48 7.18 8.07 6.23
C LEU A 48 7.71 9.49 6.46
N ARG A 49 7.68 9.94 7.72
CA ARG A 49 8.22 11.24 8.13
C ARG A 49 9.13 11.13 9.34
N LEU A 50 10.14 12.00 9.38
CA LEU A 50 10.95 12.29 10.56
C LEU A 50 10.71 13.74 10.99
N ASP A 51 10.28 13.93 12.24
CA ASP A 51 9.92 15.25 12.79
C ASP A 51 8.97 16.05 11.90
N GLY A 52 7.99 15.36 11.29
CA GLY A 52 7.00 15.97 10.41
C GLY A 52 7.47 16.19 8.97
N GLU A 53 8.75 15.95 8.65
CA GLU A 53 9.29 16.13 7.29
C GLU A 53 9.42 14.81 6.54
N ARG A 54 9.14 14.83 5.24
CA ARG A 54 9.35 13.67 4.36
C ARG A 54 10.83 13.46 4.11
N LEU A 55 11.22 12.21 3.91
CA LEU A 55 12.61 11.86 3.61
C LEU A 55 12.96 12.14 2.14
N GLU A 56 14.23 12.46 1.90
CA GLU A 56 14.78 12.70 0.57
C GLU A 56 15.27 11.38 -0.04
N PRO A 57 14.77 10.98 -1.23
CA PRO A 57 15.20 9.75 -1.88
C PRO A 57 16.59 9.94 -2.53
N LEU A 58 17.57 9.15 -2.09
CA LEU A 58 18.90 9.09 -2.70
C LEU A 58 18.92 8.10 -3.87
N SER A 59 18.37 6.91 -3.65
CA SER A 59 18.18 5.91 -4.71
C SER A 59 17.10 4.91 -4.32
N SER A 60 16.53 4.23 -5.31
CA SER A 60 15.51 3.21 -5.12
C SER A 60 15.68 2.12 -6.16
N GLY A 61 15.53 0.87 -5.77
CA GLY A 61 15.70 -0.27 -6.67
C GLY A 61 14.78 -1.44 -6.32
N ARG A 62 14.47 -2.24 -7.33
CA ARG A 62 13.89 -3.57 -7.12
C ARG A 62 14.95 -4.49 -6.52
N GLY A 63 14.55 -5.31 -5.56
CA GLY A 63 15.41 -6.33 -4.97
C GLY A 63 15.63 -7.52 -5.92
N ALA A 64 16.50 -8.44 -5.52
CA ALA A 64 16.80 -9.66 -6.29
C ALA A 64 15.60 -10.62 -6.43
N HIS A 65 14.61 -10.52 -5.52
CA HIS A 65 13.39 -11.32 -5.55
C HIS A 65 12.21 -10.50 -6.08
N HIS A 66 11.27 -11.17 -6.74
CA HIS A 66 9.96 -10.62 -7.07
C HIS A 66 9.28 -10.05 -5.81
N GLY A 67 8.48 -8.99 -5.99
CA GLY A 67 7.82 -8.29 -4.90
C GLY A 67 8.72 -7.53 -3.92
N ALA A 68 10.05 -7.56 -4.02
CA ALA A 68 10.97 -6.88 -3.08
C ALA A 68 11.54 -5.58 -3.66
N GLY A 69 11.75 -4.58 -2.81
CA GLY A 69 12.40 -3.31 -3.17
C GLY A 69 13.09 -2.65 -1.98
N THR A 70 14.14 -1.88 -2.27
CA THR A 70 14.89 -1.11 -1.28
C THR A 70 14.93 0.35 -1.69
N PHE A 71 14.68 1.23 -0.73
CA PHE A 71 14.77 2.68 -0.87
C PHE A 71 15.82 3.20 0.10
N TYR A 72 16.78 3.95 -0.43
CA TYR A 72 17.85 4.59 0.30
C TYR A 72 17.51 6.07 0.42
N LEU A 73 17.33 6.54 1.64
CA LEU A 73 16.80 7.87 1.94
C LEU A 73 17.70 8.59 2.92
N ALA A 74 17.57 9.92 2.95
CA ALA A 74 18.21 10.80 3.91
C ALA A 74 17.16 11.70 4.57
N ASN A 75 17.44 12.18 5.78
CA ASN A 75 16.65 13.28 6.33
C ASN A 75 16.91 14.57 5.52
N PRO A 76 15.87 15.38 5.27
CA PRO A 76 16.08 16.76 4.84
C PRO A 76 16.66 17.56 6.01
N ARG A 77 16.84 18.87 5.84
CA ARG A 77 17.20 19.74 6.97
C ARG A 77 16.05 19.72 8.01
N LEU A 78 16.32 19.17 9.20
CA LEU A 78 15.38 19.20 10.32
C LEU A 78 15.79 20.27 11.34
N ARG A 79 14.97 20.50 12.36
CA ARG A 79 15.28 21.45 13.42
C ARG A 79 16.53 21.02 14.19
N GLY A 80 17.61 21.79 14.06
CA GLY A 80 18.88 21.51 14.74
C GLY A 80 19.68 20.33 14.16
N ILE A 81 19.23 19.72 13.05
CA ILE A 81 19.89 18.57 12.43
C ILE A 81 20.12 18.89 10.95
N PRO A 82 21.38 18.93 10.48
CA PRO A 82 21.68 19.12 9.07
C PRO A 82 21.06 18.05 8.17
N ALA A 83 20.80 18.37 6.91
CA ALA A 83 20.38 17.39 5.92
C ALA A 83 21.43 16.27 5.78
N SER A 84 20.98 15.06 5.44
CA SER A 84 21.84 13.88 5.25
C SER A 84 22.67 13.48 6.47
N THR A 85 22.21 13.85 7.68
CA THR A 85 22.81 13.39 8.95
C THR A 85 22.35 11.99 9.33
N ILE A 86 21.15 11.61 8.91
CA ILE A 86 20.48 10.34 9.22
C ILE A 86 20.28 9.60 7.90
N ALA A 87 20.90 8.42 7.78
CA ALA A 87 20.59 7.49 6.72
C ALA A 87 19.36 6.67 7.10
N VAL A 88 18.42 6.54 6.15
CA VAL A 88 17.22 5.72 6.33
C VAL A 88 17.13 4.71 5.20
N PHE A 89 16.95 3.45 5.57
CA PHE A 89 16.75 2.35 4.65
C PHE A 89 15.33 1.84 4.82
N ARG A 90 14.58 1.80 3.72
CA ARG A 90 13.24 1.21 3.67
C ARG A 90 13.30 -0.03 2.80
N HIS A 91 13.05 -1.19 3.37
CA HIS A 91 12.92 -2.44 2.65
C HIS A 91 11.46 -2.82 2.59
N ARG A 92 10.89 -2.94 1.38
CA ARG A 92 9.52 -3.38 1.14
C ARG A 92 9.51 -4.76 0.55
N ARG A 93 8.62 -5.62 1.03
CA ARG A 93 8.28 -6.91 0.43
C ARG A 93 6.77 -7.02 0.23
N VAL A 94 6.38 -7.35 -1.00
CA VAL A 94 5.01 -7.64 -1.40
C VAL A 94 4.83 -9.14 -1.55
N SER A 95 3.72 -9.65 -1.01
CA SER A 95 3.23 -11.02 -1.15
C SER A 95 1.70 -11.00 -1.04
N SER A 96 1.07 -11.96 -0.35
CA SER A 96 -0.32 -11.82 0.13
C SER A 96 -0.50 -10.70 1.16
N SER A 97 0.60 -10.12 1.64
CA SER A 97 0.69 -9.00 2.59
C SER A 97 1.77 -8.02 2.11
N LEU A 98 1.83 -6.84 2.73
CA LEU A 98 2.96 -5.92 2.56
C LEU A 98 3.74 -5.83 3.87
N GLU A 99 5.04 -6.09 3.82
CA GLU A 99 5.96 -5.90 4.94
C GLU A 99 6.93 -4.77 4.60
N GLU A 100 7.13 -3.85 5.53
CA GLU A 100 8.19 -2.85 5.46
C GLU A 100 9.10 -2.92 6.68
N ARG A 101 10.40 -2.81 6.45
CA ARG A 101 11.39 -2.61 7.49
C ARG A 101 12.07 -1.28 7.27
N PHE A 102 11.98 -0.41 8.26
CA PHE A 102 12.67 0.86 8.32
C PHE A 102 13.89 0.71 9.21
N ARG A 103 15.05 1.14 8.72
CA ARG A 103 16.27 1.22 9.51
C ARG A 103 16.81 2.63 9.46
N LEU A 104 17.07 3.21 10.61
CA LEU A 104 17.61 4.56 10.77
C LEU A 104 19.00 4.46 11.40
N ILE A 105 19.95 5.22 10.87
CA ILE A 105 21.32 5.33 11.39
C ILE A 105 21.69 6.81 11.43
N SER A 106 22.01 7.33 12.61
CA SER A 106 22.51 8.71 12.78
C SER A 106 24.03 8.75 12.67
N TYR A 107 24.54 9.76 11.97
CA TYR A 107 25.97 10.11 11.94
C TYR A 107 26.30 11.38 12.75
N ALA A 108 25.33 11.91 13.51
CA ALA A 108 25.55 13.02 14.42
C ALA A 108 26.55 12.67 15.53
N ALA A 109 27.21 13.68 16.10
CA ALA A 109 28.11 13.48 17.22
C ALA A 109 27.35 13.10 18.50
N ASP A 110 26.26 13.83 18.79
CA ASP A 110 25.42 13.62 19.96
C ASP A 110 24.18 12.77 19.62
N PRO A 111 23.60 12.07 20.62
CA PRO A 111 22.34 11.35 20.43
C PRO A 111 21.20 12.28 19.98
N LEU A 112 20.35 11.77 19.10
CA LEU A 112 19.17 12.48 18.59
C LEU A 112 17.90 11.89 19.16
N GLU A 113 16.95 12.75 19.52
CA GLU A 113 15.58 12.39 19.89
C GLU A 113 14.63 12.95 18.84
N LEU A 114 13.86 12.06 18.21
CA LEU A 114 13.04 12.34 17.03
C LEU A 114 11.68 11.67 17.15
N GLU A 115 10.71 12.14 16.37
CA GLU A 115 9.44 11.46 16.13
C GLU A 115 9.42 10.86 14.73
N LEU A 116 9.30 9.53 14.63
CA LEU A 116 8.97 8.87 13.38
C LEU A 116 7.46 8.82 13.24
N THR A 117 6.94 9.36 12.14
CA THR A 117 5.50 9.31 11.84
C THR A 117 5.24 8.49 10.58
N LEU A 118 4.29 7.58 10.66
CA LEU A 118 3.69 6.88 9.54
C LEU A 118 2.28 7.41 9.34
N GLU A 119 2.00 8.00 8.18
CA GLU A 119 0.65 8.42 7.79
C GLU A 119 0.01 7.31 6.97
N ILE A 120 -1.16 6.85 7.40
CA ILE A 120 -1.73 5.59 6.96
C ILE A 120 -3.22 5.78 6.66
N ASP A 121 -3.64 5.34 5.49
CA ASP A 121 -5.05 5.36 5.10
C ASP A 121 -5.37 4.21 4.15
N ALA A 122 -6.65 3.84 4.10
CA ALA A 122 -7.18 2.83 3.20
C ALA A 122 -8.53 3.30 2.65
N ASP A 123 -8.75 3.12 1.34
CA ASP A 123 -9.97 3.56 0.65
C ASP A 123 -10.77 2.42 0.02
N PHE A 124 -10.16 1.24 -0.16
CA PHE A 124 -10.76 0.09 -0.83
C PHE A 124 -11.26 0.39 -2.25
N ALA A 125 -10.60 1.32 -2.94
CA ALA A 125 -10.90 1.66 -4.33
C ALA A 125 -10.46 0.53 -5.26
N ASP A 126 -11.31 0.15 -6.23
CA ASP A 126 -10.91 -0.78 -7.27
C ASP A 126 -9.99 -0.12 -8.32
N ILE A 127 -9.35 -0.92 -9.17
CA ILE A 127 -8.42 -0.40 -10.19
C ILE A 127 -9.09 0.55 -11.21
N PHE A 128 -10.40 0.44 -11.44
CA PHE A 128 -11.13 1.35 -12.33
C PHE A 128 -11.39 2.69 -11.66
N GLU A 129 -11.64 2.70 -10.35
CA GLU A 129 -11.76 3.92 -9.55
C GLU A 129 -10.43 4.67 -9.47
N VAL A 130 -9.33 3.97 -9.22
CA VAL A 130 -7.99 4.59 -9.20
C VAL A 130 -7.63 5.20 -10.57
N ARG A 131 -8.11 4.61 -11.66
CA ARG A 131 -7.97 5.15 -13.03
C ARG A 131 -8.96 6.26 -13.37
N GLY A 132 -9.77 6.72 -12.41
CA GLY A 132 -10.72 7.82 -12.59
C GLY A 132 -11.96 7.46 -13.43
N ARG A 133 -12.26 6.17 -13.65
CA ARG A 133 -13.41 5.76 -14.47
C ARG A 133 -14.74 5.80 -13.73
N ARG A 134 -14.72 5.70 -12.39
CA ARG A 134 -15.88 5.92 -11.51
C ARG A 134 -15.40 6.34 -10.12
N GLN A 135 -16.31 6.82 -9.29
CA GLN A 135 -16.06 7.03 -7.87
C GLN A 135 -17.23 6.49 -7.06
N LEU A 136 -16.95 5.58 -6.13
CA LEU A 136 -17.95 5.07 -5.19
C LEU A 136 -17.71 5.70 -3.82
N LYS A 137 -18.76 6.32 -3.26
CA LYS A 137 -18.71 6.78 -1.87
C LYS A 137 -18.73 5.56 -0.94
N ARG A 138 -17.72 5.46 -0.09
CA ARG A 138 -17.62 4.38 0.91
C ARG A 138 -17.54 4.99 2.30
N ARG A 139 -18.19 4.32 3.26
CA ARG A 139 -17.97 4.59 4.68
C ARG A 139 -16.94 3.60 5.20
N ILE A 140 -15.82 4.13 5.66
CA ILE A 140 -14.70 3.34 6.18
C ILE A 140 -14.63 3.59 7.68
N THR A 141 -14.62 2.51 8.46
CA THR A 141 -14.44 2.59 9.90
C THR A 141 -12.98 2.33 10.24
N THR A 142 -12.42 3.19 11.09
CA THR A 142 -11.04 3.05 11.57
C THR A 142 -11.05 2.71 13.05
N ARG A 143 -10.26 1.71 13.45
CA ARG A 143 -9.98 1.38 14.84
C ARG A 143 -8.48 1.44 15.09
N HIS A 144 -8.06 2.06 16.18
CA HIS A 144 -6.67 2.16 16.57
C HIS A 144 -6.38 1.35 17.83
N SER A 145 -5.14 0.91 17.95
CA SER A 145 -4.52 0.42 19.19
C SER A 145 -3.08 0.93 19.24
N ALA A 146 -2.37 0.68 20.34
CA ALA A 146 -0.97 1.09 20.50
C ALA A 146 -0.02 0.49 19.44
N ARG A 147 -0.42 -0.58 18.73
CA ARG A 147 0.44 -1.28 17.76
C ARG A 147 -0.23 -1.51 16.40
N ALA A 148 -1.48 -1.09 16.21
CA ALA A 148 -2.18 -1.35 14.97
C ALA A 148 -3.23 -0.30 14.61
N LEU A 149 -3.37 -0.05 13.31
CA LEU A 149 -4.57 0.58 12.72
C LEU A 149 -5.33 -0.47 11.92
N ARG A 150 -6.65 -0.49 12.08
CA ARG A 150 -7.54 -1.36 11.32
C ARG A 150 -8.59 -0.52 10.60
N PHE A 151 -8.62 -0.65 9.29
CA PHE A 151 -9.65 -0.10 8.42
C PHE A 151 -10.63 -1.20 8.04
N ALA A 152 -11.91 -0.88 7.97
CA ALA A 152 -12.94 -1.79 7.49
C ALA A 152 -13.93 -1.08 6.59
N TYR A 153 -14.26 -1.72 5.47
CA TYR A 153 -15.33 -1.35 4.56
C TYR A 153 -16.32 -2.51 4.49
N GLU A 154 -17.61 -2.18 4.52
CA GLU A 154 -18.70 -3.14 4.44
C GLU A 154 -19.82 -2.58 3.56
N ALA A 155 -20.27 -3.37 2.58
CA ALA A 155 -21.38 -3.05 1.69
C ALA A 155 -22.00 -4.34 1.16
N ASP A 156 -23.33 -4.44 1.11
CA ASP A 156 -24.07 -5.53 0.47
C ASP A 156 -23.59 -6.96 0.82
N GLY A 157 -23.23 -7.16 2.09
CA GLY A 157 -22.71 -8.45 2.57
C GLY A 157 -21.27 -8.77 2.20
N TYR A 158 -20.58 -7.85 1.51
CA TYR A 158 -19.14 -7.85 1.35
C TYR A 158 -18.49 -7.08 2.50
N ARG A 159 -17.46 -7.66 3.11
CA ARG A 159 -16.63 -6.98 4.10
C ARG A 159 -15.17 -7.15 3.76
N ARG A 160 -14.43 -6.04 3.72
CA ARG A 160 -12.97 -6.04 3.58
C ARG A 160 -12.33 -5.27 4.71
N THR A 161 -11.20 -5.78 5.19
CA THR A 161 -10.42 -5.12 6.23
C THR A 161 -8.96 -5.07 5.88
N THR A 162 -8.33 -3.94 6.19
CA THR A 162 -6.88 -3.77 6.19
C THR A 162 -6.42 -3.61 7.63
N THR A 163 -5.41 -4.37 8.04
CA THR A 163 -4.74 -4.22 9.34
C THR A 163 -3.31 -3.81 9.09
N VAL A 164 -2.91 -2.68 9.64
CA VAL A 164 -1.52 -2.23 9.65
C VAL A 164 -1.00 -2.40 11.06
N ALA A 165 0.03 -3.21 11.26
CA ALA A 165 0.59 -3.56 12.55
C ALA A 165 2.08 -3.20 12.62
N LEU A 166 2.53 -2.76 13.79
CA LEU A 166 3.93 -2.47 14.10
C LEU A 166 4.49 -3.50 15.08
N ASP A 167 5.79 -3.79 14.97
CA ASP A 167 6.53 -4.60 15.95
C ASP A 167 6.85 -3.85 17.26
N ARG A 168 6.74 -2.51 17.26
CA ARG A 168 6.85 -1.65 18.45
C ARG A 168 5.55 -0.90 18.72
N ALA A 169 5.35 -0.54 19.99
CA ALA A 169 4.27 0.35 20.37
C ALA A 169 4.54 1.78 19.89
N GLY A 170 3.47 2.48 19.51
CA GLY A 170 3.45 3.90 19.19
C GLY A 170 2.15 4.53 19.65
N ILE A 171 1.99 5.81 19.33
CA ILE A 171 0.78 6.58 19.57
C ILE A 171 0.01 6.65 18.26
N ALA A 172 -1.22 6.12 18.26
CA ALA A 172 -2.09 6.12 17.11
C ALA A 172 -3.14 7.23 17.24
N LEU A 173 -3.11 8.22 16.34
CA LEU A 173 -4.06 9.33 16.33
C LEU A 173 -4.37 9.74 14.88
N ASP A 174 -5.66 9.83 14.53
CA ASP A 174 -6.13 10.38 13.24
C ASP A 174 -5.41 9.84 11.99
N GLY A 175 -5.19 8.52 11.92
CA GLY A 175 -4.49 7.90 10.77
C GLY A 175 -2.96 7.99 10.82
N HIS A 176 -2.40 8.53 11.90
CA HIS A 176 -0.97 8.64 12.12
C HIS A 176 -0.53 7.64 13.20
N LEU A 177 0.56 6.91 12.92
CA LEU A 177 1.31 6.15 13.92
C LEU A 177 2.61 6.88 14.21
N LYS A 178 2.74 7.37 15.44
CA LYS A 178 3.92 8.11 15.93
C LYS A 178 4.73 7.21 16.84
N VAL A 179 6.02 7.08 16.56
CA VAL A 179 6.95 6.27 17.34
C VAL A 179 8.11 7.17 17.77
N PRO A 180 8.37 7.34 19.08
CA PRO A 180 9.54 8.07 19.54
C PRO A 180 10.80 7.28 19.17
N VAL A 181 11.80 7.98 18.65
CA VAL A 181 13.07 7.41 18.22
C VAL A 181 14.21 8.09 18.95
N ARG A 182 15.08 7.29 19.55
CA ARG A 182 16.37 7.75 20.07
C ARG A 182 17.48 7.10 19.24
N LEU A 183 18.26 7.91 18.53
CA LEU A 183 19.37 7.46 17.70
C LEU A 183 20.69 7.77 18.38
N GLU A 184 21.49 6.73 18.62
CA GLU A 184 22.89 6.85 18.99
C GLU A 184 23.76 6.83 17.72
N ARG A 185 24.93 7.48 17.75
CA ARG A 185 25.83 7.55 16.60
C ARG A 185 26.19 6.15 16.09
N GLY A 186 25.91 5.89 14.82
CA GLY A 186 26.23 4.63 14.13
C GLY A 186 25.42 3.42 14.57
N ARG A 187 24.59 3.51 15.62
CA ARG A 187 23.77 2.40 16.09
C ARG A 187 22.46 2.33 15.30
N PRO A 188 22.15 1.19 14.66
CA PRO A 188 20.89 1.04 13.95
C PRO A 188 19.69 1.07 14.89
N TRP A 189 18.63 1.74 14.45
CA TRP A 189 17.29 1.64 15.03
C TRP A 189 16.34 1.12 13.94
N ASP A 190 15.59 0.07 14.24
CA ASP A 190 14.71 -0.61 13.27
C ASP A 190 13.22 -0.38 13.59
N LEU A 191 12.33 -0.53 12.62
CA LEU A 191 10.88 -0.65 12.83
C LEU A 191 10.30 -1.54 11.73
N THR A 192 9.47 -2.49 12.10
CA THR A 192 8.76 -3.34 11.14
C THR A 192 7.28 -2.96 11.11
N LEU A 193 6.77 -2.74 9.90
CA LEU A 193 5.36 -2.54 9.62
C LEU A 193 4.86 -3.71 8.76
N ARG A 194 3.70 -4.25 9.09
CA ARG A 194 3.02 -5.29 8.31
C ARG A 194 1.60 -4.86 7.98
N VAL A 195 1.19 -5.07 6.74
CA VAL A 195 -0.16 -4.80 6.23
C VAL A 195 -0.79 -6.10 5.75
N ASP A 196 -1.85 -6.49 6.43
CA ASP A 196 -2.65 -7.66 6.09
C ASP A 196 -4.04 -7.24 5.60
N SER A 197 -4.51 -7.84 4.51
CA SER A 197 -5.86 -7.66 4.00
C SER A 197 -6.65 -8.96 4.17
N ALA A 198 -7.89 -8.84 4.66
CA ALA A 198 -8.83 -9.95 4.72
C ALA A 198 -10.15 -9.55 4.06
N GLN A 199 -10.80 -10.49 3.39
CA GLN A 199 -12.12 -10.31 2.80
C GLN A 199 -13.07 -11.41 3.26
N LYS A 200 -14.34 -11.05 3.47
CA LYS A 200 -15.44 -11.97 3.70
C LYS A 200 -16.56 -11.60 2.72
N LEU A 201 -16.99 -12.56 1.91
CA LEU A 201 -18.28 -12.48 1.23
C LEU A 201 -19.31 -13.17 2.14
N ARG A 202 -20.54 -12.63 2.21
CA ARG A 202 -21.69 -13.46 2.60
C ARG A 202 -21.64 -14.72 1.74
N SER A 203 -21.82 -15.87 2.38
CA SER A 203 -21.98 -17.17 1.71
C SER A 203 -22.83 -16.94 0.46
N ALA A 204 -22.27 -17.27 -0.70
CA ALA A 204 -22.90 -17.02 -1.97
C ALA A 204 -24.36 -17.46 -1.92
N VAL A 205 -25.26 -16.68 -2.51
CA VAL A 205 -26.45 -17.29 -3.12
C VAL A 205 -25.91 -18.51 -3.87
N PRO A 206 -26.39 -19.74 -3.60
CA PRO A 206 -25.87 -20.92 -4.27
C PRO A 206 -25.80 -20.61 -5.76
N PRO A 207 -24.70 -21.00 -6.46
CA PRO A 207 -24.58 -20.70 -7.87
C PRO A 207 -25.91 -21.07 -8.53
N PRO A 208 -26.46 -20.21 -9.41
CA PRO A 208 -27.69 -20.57 -10.10
C PRO A 208 -27.49 -21.99 -10.61
N GLN A 209 -28.41 -22.90 -10.27
CA GLN A 209 -28.29 -24.28 -10.73
C GLN A 209 -27.98 -24.21 -12.21
N PRO A 210 -26.94 -24.92 -12.70
CA PRO A 210 -26.58 -24.87 -14.10
C PRO A 210 -27.87 -25.11 -14.87
N ARG A 211 -28.34 -24.09 -15.57
CA ARG A 211 -29.51 -24.27 -16.44
C ARG A 211 -29.06 -25.33 -17.40
N LEU A 212 -29.75 -26.47 -17.42
CA LEU A 212 -29.56 -27.45 -18.47
C LEU A 212 -29.68 -26.65 -19.76
N ILE A 213 -28.57 -26.58 -20.48
CA ILE A 213 -28.57 -25.96 -21.79
C ILE A 213 -29.38 -26.94 -22.64
N ASP A 214 -30.57 -26.51 -23.02
CA ASP A 214 -31.42 -27.26 -23.94
C ASP A 214 -30.62 -27.54 -25.22
N PRO A 215 -30.30 -28.81 -25.52
CA PRO A 215 -29.51 -29.17 -26.69
C PRO A 215 -30.12 -28.66 -27.99
N ASP A 216 -31.45 -28.62 -28.09
CA ASP A 216 -32.17 -28.16 -29.27
C ASP A 216 -31.98 -26.66 -29.49
N ARG A 217 -31.85 -25.90 -28.38
CA ARG A 217 -31.62 -24.46 -28.41
C ARG A 217 -30.19 -24.11 -28.82
N VAL A 218 -29.22 -24.97 -28.50
CA VAL A 218 -27.82 -24.86 -28.96
C VAL A 218 -27.73 -25.19 -30.43
N GLN A 219 -28.37 -26.27 -30.86
CA GLN A 219 -28.39 -26.67 -32.26
C GLN A 219 -29.03 -25.59 -33.14
N ALA A 220 -30.19 -25.07 -32.74
CA ALA A 220 -30.84 -23.97 -33.46
C ALA A 220 -30.01 -22.67 -33.48
N TRP A 221 -29.04 -22.48 -32.59
CA TRP A 221 -28.10 -21.37 -32.66
C TRP A 221 -26.99 -21.64 -33.68
N PHE A 222 -26.44 -22.86 -33.71
CA PHE A 222 -25.49 -23.30 -34.74
C PHE A 222 -26.09 -23.25 -36.15
N ASP A 223 -27.33 -23.68 -36.32
CA ASP A 223 -28.01 -23.69 -37.62
C ASP A 223 -28.30 -22.28 -38.17
N ARG A 224 -28.22 -21.25 -37.30
CA ARG A 224 -28.39 -19.83 -37.66
C ARG A 224 -27.08 -19.11 -37.92
N LEU A 225 -25.93 -19.77 -37.77
CA LEU A 225 -24.65 -19.16 -38.11
C LEU A 225 -24.50 -19.09 -39.63
N PRO A 226 -24.20 -17.92 -40.20
CA PRO A 226 -23.89 -17.83 -41.62
C PRO A 226 -22.64 -18.66 -41.92
N GLY A 227 -22.72 -19.54 -42.93
CA GLY A 227 -21.59 -20.32 -43.40
C GLY A 227 -20.48 -19.39 -43.91
N LEU A 228 -19.30 -19.48 -43.31
CA LEU A 228 -18.10 -18.88 -43.87
C LEU A 228 -17.63 -19.79 -45.01
N GLU A 229 -17.98 -19.45 -46.25
CA GLU A 229 -17.33 -20.04 -47.41
C GLU A 229 -15.94 -19.42 -47.53
N ALA A 230 -14.90 -20.22 -47.30
CA ALA A 230 -13.53 -19.83 -47.60
C ALA A 230 -13.31 -19.95 -49.12
N GLY A 231 -13.16 -18.80 -49.78
CA GLY A 231 -12.69 -18.71 -51.17
C GLY A 231 -11.18 -18.81 -51.30
#